data_AF-A0A1M7PZ94-F1
#
_entry.id   AF-A0A1M7PZ94-F1
#
_cell.length_a   1.000
_cell.length_b   1.000
_cell.length_c   1.000
_cell.angle_alpha   90.00
_cell.angle_beta   90.00
_cell.angle_gamma   90.00
#
_symmetry.space_group_name_H-M   'P 1'
#
loop_
_entity.id
_entity.type
_entity.pdbx_description
1 polymer ?
#
loop_
_entity_poly.entity_id
_entity_poly.type
_entity_poly.pdbx_seq_one_letter_code
_entity_poly.pdbx_strand_id
1 'polypeptide(L)'
;MKNSHENRTHKITFRLNDQEVKFLDEFSKSAGISRSDTLRNLIRKIQGDASIIKTDKLLQTLNELAAEQGRVNNNINQLAKHANQYSRVEELDPKVFVQFNSLLARYLDYQEDMNRTFRKIYKSLS
;
A
#
# COMPACT_ATOMS: atom_id res chain seq x y z
N MET A 1 -36.18 18.12 -7.79
CA MET A 1 -35.53 19.41 -7.49
C MET A 1 -34.48 19.66 -8.56
N LYS A 2 -34.53 20.80 -9.26
CA LYS A 2 -33.58 21.19 -10.32
C LYS A 2 -32.18 21.29 -9.70
N ASN A 3 -31.23 20.47 -10.17
CA ASN A 3 -29.82 20.65 -9.82
C ASN A 3 -29.35 22.00 -10.37
N SER A 4 -28.88 22.87 -9.49
CA SER A 4 -28.21 24.11 -9.84
C SER A 4 -27.14 23.83 -10.90
N HIS A 5 -27.20 24.51 -12.05
CA HIS A 5 -26.13 24.47 -13.03
C HIS A 5 -24.90 25.16 -12.41
N GLU A 6 -24.02 24.37 -11.82
CA GLU A 6 -22.72 24.84 -11.37
C GLU A 6 -21.97 25.42 -12.57
N ASN A 7 -21.75 26.73 -12.56
CA ASN A 7 -21.09 27.41 -13.66
C ASN A 7 -19.63 26.97 -13.73
N ARG A 8 -19.24 26.42 -14.88
CA ARG A 8 -17.86 25.98 -15.17
C ARG A 8 -16.99 27.22 -15.46
N THR A 9 -16.38 27.79 -14.42
CA THR A 9 -15.65 29.07 -14.50
C THR A 9 -14.16 28.95 -14.82
N HIS A 10 -13.57 27.76 -14.67
CA HIS A 10 -12.12 27.55 -14.82
C HIS A 10 -11.78 26.85 -16.15
N LYS A 11 -10.72 27.31 -16.81
CA LYS A 11 -10.18 26.73 -18.05
C LYS A 11 -8.79 26.17 -17.82
N ILE A 12 -8.60 24.89 -18.14
CA ILE A 12 -7.30 24.20 -18.09
C ILE A 12 -6.86 23.95 -19.54
N THR A 13 -5.59 24.22 -19.85
CA THR A 13 -5.00 23.99 -21.19
C THR A 13 -3.67 23.26 -21.03
N PHE A 14 -3.46 22.20 -21.81
CA PHE A 14 -2.23 21.42 -21.86
C PHE A 14 -2.01 20.90 -23.28
N ARG A 15 -0.77 20.51 -23.60
CA ARG A 15 -0.43 19.92 -24.90
C ARG A 15 -0.54 18.40 -24.81
N LEU A 16 -0.99 17.79 -25.89
CA LEU A 16 -1.08 16.34 -26.06
C LEU A 16 -0.22 15.95 -27.27
N ASN A 17 0.34 14.76 -27.23
CA ASN A 17 0.96 14.13 -28.39
C ASN A 17 -0.10 13.45 -29.28
N ASP A 18 0.32 13.03 -30.48
CA ASP A 18 -0.60 12.47 -31.48
C ASP A 18 -1.30 11.19 -31.00
N GLN A 19 -0.62 10.36 -30.20
CA GLN A 19 -1.20 9.13 -29.67
C GLN A 19 -2.30 9.43 -28.64
N GLU A 20 -2.06 10.40 -27.75
CA GLU A 20 -3.02 10.84 -26.75
C GLU A 20 -4.26 11.47 -27.39
N VAL A 21 -4.08 12.29 -28.44
CA VAL A 21 -5.20 12.88 -29.19
C VAL A 21 -6.02 11.81 -29.88
N LYS A 22 -5.36 10.86 -30.56
CA LYS A 22 -6.03 9.77 -31.26
C LYS A 22 -6.86 8.92 -30.30
N PHE A 23 -6.28 8.55 -29.15
CA PHE A 23 -6.99 7.82 -28.11
C PHE A 23 -8.22 8.59 -27.61
N LEU A 24 -8.06 9.88 -27.30
CA LEU A 24 -9.16 10.71 -26.81
C LEU A 24 -10.30 10.82 -27.84
N ASP A 25 -9.95 10.89 -29.12
CA ASP A 25 -10.92 10.92 -30.22
C ASP A 25 -11.68 9.61 -30.40
N GLU A 26 -10.97 8.49 -30.44
CA GLU A 26 -11.57 7.17 -30.59
C GLU A 26 -12.50 6.86 -29.41
N PHE A 27 -12.05 7.15 -28.20
CA PHE A 27 -12.83 6.94 -26.98
C PHE A 27 -14.06 7.84 -26.91
N SER A 28 -13.91 9.13 -27.24
CA SER A 28 -15.05 10.06 -27.21
C SER A 28 -16.10 9.70 -28.27
N LYS A 29 -15.65 9.28 -29.47
CA LYS A 29 -16.54 8.80 -30.54
C LYS A 29 -17.27 7.52 -30.14
N SER A 30 -16.57 6.53 -29.57
CA SER A 30 -17.21 5.26 -29.17
C SER A 30 -18.21 5.45 -28.04
N ALA A 31 -17.95 6.38 -27.12
CA ALA A 31 -18.86 6.73 -26.02
C ALA A 31 -19.96 7.73 -26.43
N GLY A 32 -19.93 8.29 -27.64
CA GLY A 32 -20.93 9.25 -28.12
C GLY A 32 -20.94 10.59 -27.37
N ILE A 33 -19.82 10.99 -26.76
CA ILE A 33 -19.70 12.20 -25.94
C ILE A 33 -18.56 13.11 -26.42
N SER A 34 -18.58 14.37 -25.98
CA SER A 34 -17.51 15.32 -26.34
C SER A 34 -16.19 14.98 -25.61
N ARG A 35 -15.04 15.36 -26.19
CA ARG A 35 -13.72 15.25 -25.53
C ARG A 35 -13.72 15.85 -24.13
N SER A 36 -14.40 16.98 -23.96
CA SER A 36 -14.50 17.65 -22.66
C SER A 36 -15.33 16.86 -21.67
N ASP A 37 -16.42 16.22 -22.10
CA ASP A 37 -17.23 15.38 -21.22
C ASP A 37 -16.54 14.06 -20.88
N THR A 38 -15.77 13.50 -21.82
CA THR A 38 -14.85 12.37 -21.55
C THR A 38 -13.89 12.70 -20.42
N LEU A 39 -13.16 13.83 -20.53
CA LEU A 39 -12.22 14.26 -19.48
C LEU A 39 -12.94 14.55 -18.16
N ARG A 40 -14.11 15.17 -18.17
CA ARG A 40 -14.89 15.41 -16.95
C ARG A 40 -15.36 14.12 -16.30
N ASN A 41 -15.78 13.14 -17.09
CA ASN A 41 -16.20 11.83 -16.57
C ASN A 41 -15.01 11.07 -16.01
N LEU A 42 -13.82 11.18 -16.62
CA LEU A 42 -12.58 10.66 -16.04
C LEU A 42 -12.24 11.35 -14.72
N ILE A 43 -12.31 12.68 -14.65
CA ILE A 43 -12.09 13.44 -13.40
C ILE A 43 -13.08 13.02 -12.33
N ARG A 44 -14.37 12.89 -12.66
CA ARG A 44 -15.41 12.42 -11.73
C ARG A 44 -15.20 10.98 -11.30
N LYS A 45 -14.75 10.11 -12.21
CA LYS A 45 -14.41 8.73 -11.89
C LYS A 45 -13.23 8.69 -10.93
N ILE A 46 -12.17 9.46 -11.18
CA ILE A 46 -11.00 9.57 -10.28
C ILE A 46 -11.38 10.21 -8.94
N GLN A 47 -12.22 11.24 -8.94
CA GLN A 47 -12.72 11.87 -7.70
C GLN A 47 -13.66 10.97 -6.91
N GLY A 48 -14.51 10.19 -7.61
CA GLY A 48 -15.39 9.18 -7.03
C GLY A 48 -14.63 7.96 -6.53
N ASP A 49 -13.56 7.58 -7.22
CA ASP A 49 -12.54 6.61 -6.82
C ASP A 49 -11.53 7.28 -5.86
N ALA A 50 -12.04 7.92 -4.80
CA ALA A 50 -11.22 8.38 -3.66
C ALA A 50 -10.41 7.23 -3.02
N SER A 51 -10.71 5.98 -3.39
CA SER A 51 -9.90 4.79 -3.12
C SER A 51 -8.51 4.90 -3.76
N ILE A 52 -8.36 5.27 -5.04
CA ILE A 52 -7.07 5.20 -5.75
C ILE A 52 -6.01 6.09 -5.08
N ILE A 53 -6.34 7.34 -4.77
CA ILE A 53 -5.39 8.29 -4.14
C ILE A 53 -5.09 7.92 -2.67
N LYS A 54 -6.05 7.33 -1.95
CA LYS A 54 -5.84 6.85 -0.57
C LYS A 54 -5.05 5.55 -0.54
N THR A 55 -5.22 4.69 -1.54
CA THR A 55 -4.51 3.42 -1.68
C THR A 55 -3.03 3.65 -1.87
N ASP A 56 -2.59 4.64 -2.66
CA ASP A 56 -1.15 4.91 -2.84
C ASP A 56 -0.44 5.26 -1.52
N LYS A 57 -1.02 6.17 -0.72
CA LYS A 57 -0.48 6.51 0.60
C LYS A 57 -0.53 5.34 1.56
N LEU A 58 -1.62 4.57 1.56
CA LEU A 58 -1.76 3.38 2.39
C LEU A 58 -0.72 2.31 2.03
N LEU A 59 -0.51 2.04 0.73
CA LEU A 59 0.49 1.12 0.22
C LEU A 59 1.90 1.56 0.60
N GLN A 60 2.19 2.87 0.54
CA GLN A 60 3.46 3.41 0.99
C GLN A 60 3.69 3.15 2.48
N THR A 61 2.72 3.46 3.34
CA THR A 61 2.82 3.20 4.79
C THR A 61 2.94 1.69 5.09
N LEU A 62 2.26 0.83 4.34
CA LEU A 62 2.41 -0.62 4.45
C LEU A 62 3.81 -1.11 4.06
N ASN A 63 4.40 -0.54 3.01
CA ASN A 63 5.77 -0.85 2.59
C ASN A 63 6.79 -0.42 3.65
N GLU A 64 6.62 0.76 4.26
CA GLU A 64 7.47 1.23 5.36
C GLU A 64 7.39 0.28 6.57
N LEU A 65 6.18 -0.16 6.93
CA LEU A 65 6.01 -1.11 8.03
C LEU A 65 6.64 -2.48 7.72
N ALA A 66 6.51 -2.98 6.48
CA ALA A 66 7.17 -4.20 6.04
C ALA A 66 8.70 -4.08 6.05
N ALA A 67 9.25 -2.89 5.75
CA ALA A 67 10.69 -2.64 5.81
C ALA A 67 11.22 -2.68 7.24
N GLU A 68 10.53 -2.03 8.20
CA GLU A 68 10.87 -2.12 9.62
C GLU A 68 10.78 -3.56 10.12
N GLN A 69 9.78 -4.32 9.67
CA GLN A 69 9.68 -5.74 9.97
C GLN A 69 10.90 -6.53 9.48
N GLY A 70 11.38 -6.25 8.27
CA GLY A 70 12.59 -6.85 7.72
C GLY A 70 13.82 -6.56 8.58
N ARG A 71 13.92 -5.35 9.15
CA ARG A 71 15.02 -4.98 10.08
C ARG A 71 14.94 -5.76 11.39
N VAL A 72 13.74 -5.89 11.97
CA VAL A 72 13.54 -6.71 13.18
C VAL A 72 13.92 -8.16 12.93
N ASN A 73 13.48 -8.74 11.81
CA ASN A 73 13.86 -10.10 11.40
C ASN A 73 15.38 -10.27 11.26
N ASN A 74 16.06 -9.29 10.64
CA ASN A 74 17.51 -9.31 10.53
C ASN A 74 18.20 -9.28 11.90
N ASN A 75 17.71 -8.48 12.84
CA ASN A 75 18.24 -8.44 14.21
C ASN A 75 18.07 -9.79 14.91
N ILE A 76 16.90 -10.43 14.78
CA ILE A 76 16.66 -11.78 15.33
C ILE A 76 17.62 -12.80 14.72
N ASN A 77 17.85 -12.74 13.40
CA ASN A 77 18.82 -13.62 12.74
C ASN A 77 20.26 -13.39 13.24
N GLN A 78 20.64 -12.16 13.53
CA GLN A 78 21.95 -11.87 14.13
C GLN A 78 22.06 -12.45 15.54
N LEU A 79 21.01 -12.29 16.36
CA LEU A 79 20.95 -12.88 17.69
C LEU A 79 21.04 -14.40 17.64
N ALA A 80 20.34 -15.04 16.70
CA ALA A 80 20.41 -16.49 16.50
C ALA A 80 21.82 -16.95 16.08
N LYS A 81 22.45 -16.25 15.13
CA LYS A 81 23.84 -16.53 14.73
C LYS A 81 24.82 -16.38 15.87
N HIS A 82 24.68 -15.32 16.66
CA HIS A 82 25.51 -15.06 17.85
C HIS A 82 25.30 -16.15 18.91
N ALA A 83 24.05 -16.55 19.18
CA ALA A 83 23.72 -17.65 20.08
C ALA A 83 24.36 -18.97 19.62
N ASN A 84 24.34 -19.26 18.31
CA ASN A 84 24.94 -20.46 17.73
C ASN A 84 26.49 -20.48 17.79
N GLN A 85 27.15 -19.35 18.07
CA GLN A 85 28.61 -19.29 18.27
C GLN A 85 29.03 -19.76 19.67
N TYR A 86 28.11 -19.82 20.63
CA TYR A 86 28.37 -20.38 21.95
C TYR A 86 28.24 -21.90 21.91
N SER A 87 29.38 -22.58 21.69
CA SER A 87 29.46 -24.04 21.55
C SER A 87 29.24 -24.81 22.87
N ARG A 88 29.13 -24.13 24.02
CA ARG A 88 28.87 -24.74 25.32
C ARG A 88 27.76 -23.98 26.03
N VAL A 89 26.59 -24.62 26.11
CA VAL A 89 25.40 -24.12 26.82
C VAL A 89 25.68 -23.84 28.31
N GLU A 90 26.76 -24.40 28.86
CA GLU A 90 27.18 -24.26 30.26
C GLU A 90 27.57 -22.83 30.69
N GLU A 91 27.84 -21.91 29.74
CA GLU A 91 28.18 -20.51 30.05
C GLU A 91 26.96 -19.56 30.04
N LEU A 92 25.78 -20.03 29.65
CA LEU A 92 24.57 -19.21 29.51
C LEU A 92 23.60 -19.44 30.67
N ASP A 93 23.16 -18.37 31.34
CA ASP A 93 22.15 -18.45 32.39
C ASP A 93 20.83 -19.03 31.83
N PRO A 94 20.35 -20.19 32.33
CA PRO A 94 19.12 -20.82 31.87
C PRO A 94 17.89 -19.89 31.96
N LYS A 95 17.87 -18.94 32.91
CA LYS A 95 16.78 -17.96 33.03
C LYS A 95 16.71 -17.02 31.85
N VAL A 96 17.87 -16.60 31.33
CA VAL A 96 17.96 -15.72 30.16
C VAL A 96 17.43 -16.45 28.92
N PHE A 97 17.75 -17.73 28.77
CA PHE A 97 17.27 -18.55 27.66
C PHE A 97 15.75 -18.75 27.69
N VAL A 98 15.19 -19.02 28.88
CA VAL A 98 13.73 -19.15 29.06
C VAL A 98 13.01 -17.83 28.76
N GLN A 99 13.52 -16.70 29.24
CA GLN A 99 12.94 -15.39 28.94
C GLN A 99 13.00 -15.07 27.45
N PHE A 100 14.13 -15.34 26.80
CA PHE A 100 14.31 -15.13 25.36
C PHE A 100 13.30 -15.95 24.55
N ASN A 101 13.13 -17.23 24.85
CA ASN A 101 12.16 -18.09 24.16
C ASN A 101 10.72 -17.62 24.36
N SER A 102 10.38 -17.12 25.56
CA SER A 102 9.05 -16.55 25.82
C SER A 102 8.79 -15.29 24.99
N LEU A 103 9.78 -14.40 24.88
CA LEU A 103 9.69 -13.20 24.03
C LEU A 103 9.60 -13.56 22.54
N LEU A 104 10.38 -14.56 22.10
CA LEU A 104 10.37 -15.02 20.72
C LEU A 104 9.02 -15.67 20.34
N ALA A 105 8.44 -16.47 21.22
CA ALA A 105 7.11 -17.05 21.02
C ALA A 105 6.05 -15.95 20.85
N ARG A 106 6.04 -14.95 21.75
CA ARG A 106 5.12 -13.79 21.63
C ARG A 106 5.34 -13.01 20.34
N TYR A 107 6.59 -12.83 19.93
CA TYR A 107 6.91 -12.18 18.66
C TYR A 107 6.33 -12.93 17.46
N LEU A 108 6.44 -14.26 17.44
CA LEU A 108 5.87 -15.10 16.38
C LEU A 108 4.35 -14.98 16.33
N ASP A 109 3.67 -14.95 17.49
CA ASP A 109 2.23 -14.73 17.56
C ASP A 109 1.84 -13.37 16.96
N TYR A 110 2.51 -12.29 17.36
CA TYR A 110 2.28 -10.95 16.80
C TYR A 110 2.57 -10.89 15.29
N GLN A 111 3.58 -11.64 14.82
CA GLN A 111 3.87 -11.74 13.39
C GLN A 111 2.74 -12.41 12.60
N GLU A 112 2.19 -13.51 13.11
CA GLU A 112 1.07 -14.18 12.45
C GLU A 112 -0.15 -13.27 12.36
N ASP A 113 -0.50 -12.58 13.45
CA ASP A 113 -1.65 -11.69 13.51
C ASP A 113 -1.49 -10.48 12.57
N MET A 114 -0.30 -9.90 12.52
CA MET A 114 0.02 -8.83 11.59
C MET A 114 -0.10 -9.30 10.14
N ASN A 115 0.47 -10.47 9.80
CA ASN A 115 0.39 -11.05 8.46
C ASN A 115 -1.05 -11.37 8.05
N ARG A 116 -1.89 -11.88 8.96
CA ARG A 116 -3.32 -12.08 8.72
C ARG A 116 -4.03 -10.76 8.42
N THR A 117 -3.71 -9.71 9.18
CA THR A 117 -4.30 -8.38 9.00
C THR A 117 -3.90 -7.77 7.67
N PHE A 118 -2.63 -7.87 7.28
CA PHE A 118 -2.15 -7.42 5.97
C PHE A 118 -2.81 -8.15 4.81
N ARG A 119 -3.00 -9.47 4.91
CA ARG A 119 -3.77 -10.22 3.89
C ARG A 119 -5.21 -9.73 3.77
N LYS A 120 -5.86 -9.36 4.87
CA LYS A 120 -7.22 -8.78 4.83
C LYS A 120 -7.24 -7.42 4.16
N ILE A 121 -6.28 -6.55 4.49
CA ILE A 121 -6.15 -5.22 3.88
C ILE A 121 -5.91 -5.36 2.37
N TYR A 122 -4.96 -6.20 1.95
CA TYR A 122 -4.69 -6.45 0.54
C TYR A 122 -5.94 -6.95 -0.21
N LYS A 123 -6.68 -7.90 0.36
CA LYS A 123 -7.95 -8.39 -0.21
C LYS A 123 -9.05 -7.33 -0.30
N SER A 124 -9.02 -6.30 0.55
CA SER A 124 -10.00 -5.20 0.51
C SER A 124 -9.66 -4.11 -0.49
N LEU A 125 -8.40 -4.09 -0.97
CA LEU A 125 -7.89 -3.14 -1.96
C LEU A 125 -7.84 -3.74 -3.39
N SER A 126 -7.85 -5.07 -3.49
CA SER A 126 -7.99 -5.87 -4.71
C SER A 126 -9.45 -6.06 -5.10
#